data_AF-A0A6N2T3F1-F1
#
_entry.id   AF-A0A6N2T3F1-F1
#
_cell.length_a   1.000
_cell.length_b   1.000
_cell.length_c   1.000
_cell.angle_alpha   90.00
_cell.angle_beta   90.00
_cell.angle_gamma   90.00
#
_symmetry.space_group_name_H-M   'P 1'
#
loop_
_entity.id
_entity.type
_entity.pdbx_description
1 polymer ?
#
loop_
_entity_poly.entity_id
_entity_poly.type
_entity_poly.pdbx_seq_one_letter_code
_entity_poly.pdbx_strand_id
1 'polypeptide(L)'
;MAGETIITVVGNLTADPELRSTKNGRSVAGFTIASTPRTFDRQSNQWVDCDALFLRCTVWGDPARHCAQSLSKGMRVIAQGRLTQRSYQAQDGSNRTVIELQVDEIGPSLRYATAQVSRTGHRQADGTYGNPHAAPPVVNTGTGGWSQRPQQPAQPPADDPWATPPADQSSFGGSGTTGEPDF
;
A
#
# COMPACT_ATOMS: atom_id res chain seq x y z
N MET A 1 -15.92 -22.02 -2.36
CA MET A 1 -16.43 -20.70 -2.79
C MET A 1 -17.49 -20.96 -3.84
N ALA A 2 -18.77 -20.97 -3.50
CA ALA A 2 -19.85 -21.19 -4.47
C ALA A 2 -21.10 -20.42 -4.06
N GLY A 3 -21.50 -19.43 -4.87
CA GLY A 3 -22.80 -18.76 -4.78
C GLY A 3 -22.87 -17.39 -4.10
N GLU A 4 -21.77 -16.84 -3.58
CA GLU A 4 -21.78 -15.50 -2.98
C GLU A 4 -21.79 -14.42 -4.08
N THR A 5 -22.66 -13.41 -3.95
CA THR A 5 -22.70 -12.27 -4.88
C THR A 5 -21.58 -11.30 -4.51
N ILE A 6 -20.49 -11.31 -5.28
CA ILE A 6 -19.37 -10.39 -5.09
C ILE A 6 -19.61 -9.12 -5.90
N ILE A 7 -19.45 -7.96 -5.28
CA ILE A 7 -19.52 -6.66 -5.95
C ILE A 7 -18.32 -5.79 -5.59
N THR A 8 -18.03 -4.85 -6.49
CA THR A 8 -17.05 -3.78 -6.26
C THR A 8 -17.79 -2.45 -6.21
N VAL A 9 -17.49 -1.63 -5.20
CA VAL A 9 -18.08 -0.31 -5.03
C VAL A 9 -16.98 0.73 -4.96
N VAL A 10 -17.16 1.81 -5.70
CA VAL A 10 -16.29 2.98 -5.67
C VAL A 10 -17.12 4.18 -5.26
N GLY A 11 -16.64 4.92 -4.26
CA GLY A 11 -17.36 6.06 -3.73
C GLY A 11 -16.58 6.75 -2.62
N ASN A 12 -17.25 7.65 -1.89
CA ASN A 12 -16.63 8.39 -0.79
C ASN A 12 -17.21 7.92 0.54
N LEU A 13 -16.39 7.90 1.59
CA LEU A 13 -16.85 7.59 2.94
C LEU A 13 -17.74 8.73 3.47
N THR A 14 -18.93 8.40 3.98
CA THR A 14 -19.86 9.42 4.52
C THR A 14 -19.45 9.92 5.92
N ALA A 15 -18.68 9.10 6.64
CA ALA A 15 -18.17 9.34 7.98
C ALA A 15 -16.86 8.56 8.18
N ASP A 16 -16.16 8.83 9.29
CA ASP A 16 -14.97 8.06 9.67
C ASP A 16 -15.35 6.61 9.99
N PRO A 17 -14.49 5.61 9.69
CA PRO A 17 -14.77 4.22 10.02
C PRO A 17 -14.90 4.00 11.53
N GLU A 18 -16.05 3.46 11.95
CA GLU A 18 -16.31 3.16 13.37
C GLU A 18 -15.74 1.80 13.74
N LEU A 19 -14.58 1.81 14.43
CA LEU A 19 -13.96 0.59 14.95
C LEU A 19 -14.64 0.15 16.26
N ARG A 20 -15.07 -1.11 16.30
CA ARG A 20 -15.63 -1.76 17.49
C ARG A 20 -14.96 -3.11 17.71
N SER A 21 -14.99 -3.57 18.95
CA SER A 21 -14.54 -4.91 19.34
C SER A 21 -15.73 -5.75 19.76
N THR A 22 -15.82 -6.98 19.25
CA THR A 22 -16.85 -7.94 19.65
C THR A 22 -16.46 -8.64 20.95
N LYS A 23 -17.42 -9.34 21.58
CA LYS A 23 -17.21 -10.05 22.86
C LYS A 23 -16.09 -11.10 22.82
N ASN A 24 -15.82 -11.66 21.64
CA ASN A 24 -14.73 -12.62 21.39
C ASN A 24 -13.40 -11.94 21.01
N GLY A 25 -13.27 -10.61 21.17
CA GLY A 25 -12.04 -9.87 20.91
C GLY A 25 -11.75 -9.58 19.44
N ARG A 26 -12.64 -9.95 18.51
CA ARG A 26 -12.47 -9.68 17.08
C ARG A 26 -12.80 -8.21 16.77
N SER A 27 -11.92 -7.54 16.02
CA SER A 27 -12.17 -6.19 15.54
C SER A 27 -13.15 -6.19 14.37
N VAL A 28 -14.04 -5.21 14.35
CA VAL A 28 -14.98 -4.93 13.25
C VAL A 28 -15.04 -3.43 13.02
N ALA A 29 -14.97 -3.00 11.76
CA ALA A 29 -15.17 -1.61 11.40
C ALA A 29 -16.41 -1.49 10.51
N GLY A 30 -17.25 -0.49 10.82
CA GLY A 30 -18.42 -0.15 10.03
C GLY A 30 -18.26 1.23 9.40
N PHE A 31 -18.63 1.35 8.13
CA PHE A 31 -18.65 2.62 7.41
C PHE A 31 -19.67 2.56 6.27
N THR A 32 -20.03 3.71 5.71
CA THR A 32 -20.94 3.79 4.55
C THR A 32 -20.21 4.44 3.39
N ILE A 33 -20.29 3.80 2.22
CA ILE A 33 -19.77 4.34 0.97
C ILE A 33 -20.94 4.98 0.21
N ALA A 34 -20.80 6.26 -0.12
CA ALA A 34 -21.68 6.96 -1.05
C ALA A 34 -21.08 6.88 -2.47
N SER A 35 -21.76 6.17 -3.36
CA SER A 35 -21.41 6.07 -4.77
C SER A 35 -22.36 6.93 -5.60
N THR A 36 -21.86 8.07 -6.08
CA THR A 36 -22.63 9.00 -6.92
C THR A 36 -22.20 8.82 -8.37
N PRO A 37 -23.04 8.21 -9.24
CA PRO A 37 -22.76 8.17 -10.66
C PRO A 37 -22.92 9.58 -11.26
N ARG A 38 -22.13 9.87 -12.29
CA ARG A 38 -22.31 11.08 -13.10
C ARG A 38 -22.74 10.65 -14.49
N THR A 39 -23.76 11.31 -15.04
CA THR A 39 -24.20 11.11 -16.42
C THR A 39 -23.95 12.38 -17.22
N PHE A 40 -23.71 12.22 -18.52
CA PHE A 40 -23.51 13.34 -19.42
C PHE A 40 -24.87 13.78 -19.97
N ASP A 41 -25.30 14.99 -19.62
CA ASP A 41 -26.51 15.58 -20.17
C ASP A 41 -26.19 16.27 -21.51
N ARG A 42 -26.80 15.76 -22.57
CA ARG A 42 -26.61 16.26 -23.94
C ARG A 42 -27.32 17.60 -24.19
N GLN A 43 -28.30 17.98 -23.38
CA GLN A 43 -29.01 19.26 -23.56
C GLN A 43 -28.20 20.42 -22.96
N SER A 44 -27.67 20.24 -21.75
CA SER A 44 -26.84 21.24 -21.07
C SER A 44 -25.35 21.14 -21.41
N ASN A 45 -24.93 20.08 -22.13
CA ASN A 45 -23.55 19.76 -22.50
C ASN A 45 -22.61 19.67 -21.27
N GLN A 46 -23.14 19.17 -20.14
CA GLN A 46 -22.46 19.11 -18.85
C GLN A 46 -22.62 17.75 -18.17
N TRP A 47 -21.66 17.41 -17.30
CA TRP A 47 -21.78 16.24 -16.44
C TRP A 47 -22.62 16.57 -15.22
N VAL A 48 -23.73 15.86 -15.06
CA VAL A 48 -24.66 16.02 -13.93
C VAL A 48 -24.56 14.82 -13.00
N ASP A 49 -24.68 15.08 -11.71
CA ASP A 49 -24.68 14.05 -10.68
C ASP A 49 -26.06 13.39 -10.63
N CYS A 50 -26.07 12.06 -10.55
CA CYS A 50 -27.29 11.26 -10.40
C CYS A 50 -27.54 10.89 -8.93
N ASP A 51 -28.63 10.17 -8.68
CA ASP A 51 -28.95 9.66 -7.34
C ASP A 51 -27.83 8.79 -6.79
N ALA A 52 -27.41 9.11 -5.56
CA ALA A 52 -26.32 8.43 -4.88
C ALA A 52 -26.80 7.11 -4.27
N LEU A 53 -26.04 6.04 -4.51
CA LEU A 53 -26.19 4.79 -3.78
C LEU A 53 -25.40 4.87 -2.46
N PHE A 54 -26.09 4.68 -1.33
CA PHE A 54 -25.47 4.56 -0.02
C PHE A 54 -25.41 3.10 0.40
N LEU A 55 -24.21 2.54 0.45
CA LEU A 55 -24.01 1.14 0.85
C LEU A 55 -23.26 1.04 2.16
N ARG A 56 -23.91 0.44 3.15
CA ARG A 56 -23.29 0.14 4.44
C ARG A 56 -22.33 -1.03 4.28
N CYS A 57 -21.10 -0.85 4.74
CA CYS A 57 -20.00 -1.77 4.62
C CYS A 57 -19.53 -2.22 6.01
N THR A 58 -19.14 -3.48 6.11
CA THR A 58 -18.51 -4.04 7.31
C THR A 58 -17.24 -4.79 6.93
N VAL A 59 -16.19 -4.60 7.71
CA VAL A 59 -14.91 -5.30 7.53
C VAL A 59 -14.47 -5.87 8.86
N TRP A 60 -13.84 -7.05 8.84
CA TRP A 60 -13.52 -7.84 10.02
C TRP A 60 -12.03 -8.10 10.16
N GLY A 61 -11.55 -8.24 11.39
CA GLY A 61 -10.17 -8.61 11.70
C GLY A 61 -9.19 -7.44 11.53
N ASP A 62 -7.99 -7.72 11.03
CA ASP A 62 -6.93 -6.72 10.89
C ASP A 62 -7.27 -5.59 9.92
N PRO A 63 -7.90 -5.85 8.74
CA PRO A 63 -8.31 -4.79 7.84
C PRO A 63 -9.27 -3.78 8.48
N ALA A 64 -10.04 -4.17 9.50
CA ALA A 64 -10.87 -3.23 10.26
C ALA A 64 -10.04 -2.16 10.99
N ARG A 65 -8.96 -2.58 11.65
CA ARG A 65 -8.03 -1.67 12.33
C ARG A 65 -7.29 -0.79 11.34
N HIS A 66 -6.86 -1.38 10.21
CA HIS A 66 -6.20 -0.62 9.14
C HIS A 66 -7.12 0.44 8.54
N CYS A 67 -8.40 0.12 8.31
CA CYS A 67 -9.39 1.08 7.81
C CYS A 67 -9.55 2.26 8.75
N ALA A 68 -9.71 2.02 10.05
CA ALA A 68 -9.86 3.09 11.04
C ALA A 68 -8.62 3.97 11.18
N GLN A 69 -7.43 3.45 10.85
CA GLN A 69 -6.17 4.22 10.87
C GLN A 69 -5.87 4.95 9.55
N SER A 70 -6.35 4.41 8.42
CA SER A 70 -5.93 4.86 7.09
C SER A 70 -6.99 5.66 6.35
N LEU A 71 -8.26 5.52 6.73
CA LEU A 71 -9.39 6.11 6.01
C LEU A 71 -10.14 7.08 6.92
N SER A 72 -10.64 8.17 6.33
CA SER A 72 -11.48 9.16 7.00
C SER A 72 -12.63 9.61 6.11
N LYS A 73 -13.58 10.33 6.71
CA LYS A 73 -14.73 10.93 6.04
C LYS A 73 -14.31 11.69 4.77
N GLY A 74 -15.05 11.47 3.70
CA GLY A 74 -14.85 12.12 2.41
C GLY A 74 -13.78 11.46 1.53
N MET A 75 -12.94 10.57 2.07
CA MET A 75 -11.96 9.86 1.26
C MET A 75 -12.65 8.96 0.23
N ARG A 76 -12.14 9.02 -1.00
CA ARG A 76 -12.57 8.13 -2.08
C ARG A 76 -11.94 6.75 -1.89
N VAL A 77 -12.75 5.71 -1.90
CA VAL A 77 -12.32 4.33 -1.69
C VAL A 77 -12.80 3.42 -2.81
N ILE A 78 -12.07 2.33 -3.01
CA ILE A 78 -12.49 1.18 -3.81
C ILE A 78 -12.60 0.01 -2.83
N ALA A 79 -13.79 -0.58 -2.73
CA ALA A 79 -14.05 -1.72 -1.87
C ALA A 79 -14.62 -2.88 -2.70
N GLN A 80 -14.14 -4.09 -2.45
CA GLN A 80 -14.68 -5.32 -2.99
C GLN A 80 -15.11 -6.23 -1.85
N GLY A 81 -16.24 -6.89 -2.03
CA GLY A 81 -16.74 -7.81 -1.02
C GLY A 81 -18.01 -8.51 -1.45
N ARG A 82 -18.63 -9.15 -0.48
CA ARG A 82 -19.81 -9.98 -0.65
C ARG A 82 -21.05 -9.23 -0.20
N LEU A 83 -22.06 -9.25 -1.06
CA LEU A 83 -23.36 -8.68 -0.72
C LEU A 83 -24.08 -9.62 0.24
N THR A 84 -24.42 -9.09 1.41
CA THR A 84 -25.10 -9.81 2.47
C THR A 84 -26.44 -9.16 2.76
N GLN A 85 -27.44 -9.99 3.02
CA GLN A 85 -28.76 -9.55 3.43
C GLN A 85 -28.95 -9.90 4.90
N ARG A 86 -29.31 -8.91 5.72
CA ARG A 86 -29.60 -9.11 7.14
C ARG A 86 -31.02 -8.63 7.44
N SER A 87 -31.79 -9.51 8.07
CA SER A 87 -33.10 -9.15 8.62
C SER A 87 -32.97 -8.86 10.10
N TYR A 88 -33.61 -7.80 10.57
CA TYR A 88 -33.71 -7.49 12.00
C TYR A 88 -35.09 -6.94 12.32
N GLN A 89 -35.53 -7.17 13.56
CA GLN A 89 -36.77 -6.60 14.06
C GLN A 89 -36.50 -5.19 14.56
N ALA A 90 -37.17 -4.20 13.98
CA ALA A 90 -37.11 -2.83 14.44
C ALA A 90 -37.91 -2.66 15.75
N GLN A 91 -37.70 -1.54 16.44
CA GLN A 91 -38.32 -1.27 17.74
C GLN A 91 -39.87 -1.19 17.66
N ASP A 92 -40.39 -0.93 16.48
CA ASP A 92 -41.82 -0.93 16.14
C ASP A 92 -42.39 -2.35 15.93
N GLY A 93 -41.58 -3.39 16.09
CA GLY A 93 -41.96 -4.80 15.86
C GLY A 93 -41.92 -5.24 14.40
N SER A 94 -41.63 -4.33 13.46
CA SER A 94 -41.56 -4.66 12.02
C SER A 94 -40.25 -5.38 11.67
N ASN A 95 -40.33 -6.36 10.77
CA ASN A 95 -39.14 -7.00 10.21
C ASN A 95 -38.59 -6.14 9.08
N ARG A 96 -37.36 -5.63 9.24
CA ARG A 96 -36.66 -4.87 8.21
C ARG A 96 -35.53 -5.69 7.64
N THR A 97 -35.39 -5.58 6.33
CA THR A 97 -34.28 -6.18 5.59
C THR A 97 -33.32 -5.08 5.19
N VAL A 98 -32.03 -5.28 5.46
CA VAL A 98 -30.96 -4.40 4.98
C VAL A 98 -29.97 -5.19 4.14
N ILE A 99 -29.47 -4.53 3.10
CA ILE A 99 -28.40 -5.02 2.24
C ILE A 99 -27.12 -4.35 2.70
N GLU A 100 -26.11 -5.14 3.03
CA GLU A 100 -24.82 -4.70 3.54
C GLU A 100 -23.69 -5.37 2.75
N LEU A 101 -22.59 -4.67 2.53
CA LEU A 101 -21.39 -5.22 1.92
C LEU A 101 -20.44 -5.72 3.01
N GLN A 102 -20.18 -7.02 3.03
CA GLN A 102 -19.07 -7.56 3.80
C GLN A 102 -17.80 -7.44 2.95
N VAL A 103 -16.94 -6.51 3.32
CA VAL A 103 -15.74 -6.15 2.58
C VAL A 103 -14.66 -7.19 2.82
N ASP A 104 -14.09 -7.70 1.72
CA ASP A 104 -12.92 -8.58 1.72
C ASP A 104 -11.65 -7.76 1.46
N GLU A 105 -11.71 -6.78 0.54
CA GLU A 105 -10.58 -5.90 0.18
C GLU A 105 -11.03 -4.44 0.06
N ILE A 106 -10.19 -3.50 0.53
CA ILE A 106 -10.46 -2.07 0.43
C ILE A 106 -9.17 -1.25 0.38
N GLY A 107 -9.17 -0.19 -0.42
CA GLY A 107 -8.08 0.78 -0.46
C GLY A 107 -8.54 2.19 -0.84
N PRO A 108 -7.73 3.22 -0.52
CA PRO A 108 -7.97 4.57 -1.01
C PRO A 108 -7.79 4.62 -2.53
N SER A 109 -8.71 5.29 -3.22
CA SER A 109 -8.65 5.51 -4.65
C SER A 109 -7.61 6.59 -4.97
N LEU A 110 -6.61 6.24 -5.79
CA LEU A 110 -5.59 7.18 -6.25
C LEU A 110 -6.05 8.13 -7.37
N ARG A 111 -7.32 8.06 -7.79
CA ARG A 111 -7.88 8.90 -8.86
C ARG A 111 -7.63 10.40 -8.66
N TYR A 112 -7.69 10.89 -7.42
CA TYR A 112 -7.54 12.30 -7.07
C TYR A 112 -6.64 12.51 -5.84
N ALA A 113 -5.85 11.50 -5.47
CA ALA A 113 -5.05 11.51 -4.24
C ALA A 113 -3.81 10.61 -4.40
N THR A 114 -2.79 10.87 -3.60
CA THR A 114 -1.64 9.99 -3.40
C THR A 114 -1.76 9.25 -2.07
N ALA A 115 -1.19 8.05 -1.96
CA ALA A 115 -1.15 7.30 -0.70
C ALA A 115 0.27 6.80 -0.42
N GLN A 116 0.68 6.85 0.85
CA GLN A 116 1.87 6.18 1.34
C GLN A 116 1.46 4.87 2.00
N VAL A 117 2.03 3.75 1.55
CA VAL A 117 1.67 2.42 2.05
C VAL A 117 2.76 1.93 3.00
N SER A 118 2.40 1.72 4.27
CA SER A 118 3.24 1.03 5.23
C SER A 118 2.80 -0.43 5.34
N ARG A 119 3.73 -1.37 5.15
CA ARG A 119 3.43 -2.78 5.40
C ARG A 119 3.43 -3.02 6.90
N THR A 120 2.31 -3.52 7.42
CA THR A 120 2.30 -4.11 8.75
C THR A 120 3.22 -5.32 8.72
N GLY A 121 4.35 -5.22 9.41
CA GLY A 121 5.35 -6.27 9.45
C GLY A 121 4.70 -7.58 9.88
N HIS A 122 4.80 -8.60 9.03
CA HIS A 122 4.68 -9.96 9.53
C HIS A 122 5.75 -10.07 10.60
N ARG A 123 5.34 -10.28 11.86
CA ARG A 123 6.26 -10.66 12.92
C ARG A 123 6.84 -11.99 12.44
N GLN A 124 7.95 -11.94 11.71
CA GLN A 124 8.77 -13.11 11.45
C GLN A 124 9.10 -13.62 12.84
N ALA A 125 8.41 -14.70 13.22
CA ALA A 125 8.94 -15.60 14.21
C ALA A 125 10.38 -15.88 13.77
N ASP A 126 11.30 -15.52 14.65
CA ASP A 126 12.71 -15.88 14.68
C ASP A 126 12.99 -17.18 13.90
N GLY A 127 13.24 -17.00 12.61
CA GLY A 127 13.57 -18.03 11.66
C GLY A 127 15.03 -17.84 11.34
N THR A 128 15.87 -18.19 12.33
CA THR A 128 17.28 -18.48 12.17
C THR A 128 17.44 -19.57 11.10
N TYR A 129 17.38 -19.19 9.83
CA TYR A 129 17.85 -19.99 8.71
C TYR A 129 19.25 -19.49 8.36
N GLY A 130 20.19 -20.37 8.70
CA GLY A 130 21.60 -20.07 8.84
C GLY A 130 22.26 -19.52 7.59
N ASN A 131 22.92 -18.38 7.77
CA ASN A 131 24.19 -18.12 7.11
C ASN A 131 25.29 -18.73 8.00
N PRO A 132 25.96 -19.84 7.63
CA PRO A 132 27.02 -20.44 8.43
C PRO A 132 28.28 -19.56 8.54
N HIS A 133 28.29 -18.35 7.96
CA HIS A 133 29.40 -17.39 8.01
C HIS A 133 29.04 -16.07 8.74
N ALA A 134 27.89 -15.97 9.39
CA ALA A 134 27.58 -14.78 10.20
C ALA A 134 28.24 -14.91 11.57
N ALA A 135 29.30 -14.11 11.80
CA ALA A 135 29.92 -13.97 13.11
C ALA A 135 28.87 -13.48 14.14
N PRO A 136 28.84 -14.03 15.37
CA PRO A 136 27.86 -13.64 16.37
C PRO A 136 28.05 -12.16 16.76
N PRO A 137 26.96 -11.42 17.01
CA PRO A 137 27.09 -10.06 17.51
C PRO A 137 27.69 -10.09 18.92
N VAL A 138 28.89 -9.53 19.07
CA VAL A 138 29.51 -9.26 20.37
C VAL A 138 28.69 -8.20 21.09
N VAL A 139 27.92 -8.64 22.08
CA VAL A 139 27.28 -7.77 23.07
C VAL A 139 28.37 -7.19 23.96
N ASN A 140 28.66 -5.90 23.81
CA ASN A 140 29.59 -5.19 24.68
C ASN A 140 28.89 -4.78 25.99
N THR A 141 28.96 -5.64 27.00
CA THR A 141 28.70 -5.29 28.40
C THR A 141 30.04 -4.99 29.08
N GLY A 142 30.48 -3.74 29.08
CA GLY A 142 31.76 -3.40 29.70
C GLY A 142 32.07 -1.91 29.74
N THR A 143 31.94 -1.35 30.95
CA THR A 143 32.50 -0.09 31.44
C THR A 143 33.98 0.13 31.10
N GLY A 144 34.28 1.31 30.52
CA GLY A 144 35.57 2.02 30.64
C GLY A 144 36.71 1.64 29.67
N GLY A 145 37.37 2.65 29.10
CA GLY A 145 38.75 2.52 28.60
C GLY A 145 38.98 3.00 27.17
N TRP A 146 39.57 4.19 27.04
CA TRP A 146 40.15 4.71 25.80
C TRP A 146 41.30 3.81 25.34
N SER A 147 41.23 3.25 24.12
CA SER A 147 42.43 2.82 23.39
C SER A 147 42.20 2.75 21.89
N GLN A 148 43.31 2.91 21.18
CA GLN A 148 43.49 3.43 19.83
C GLN A 148 43.00 2.49 18.73
N ARG A 149 42.48 3.08 17.65
CA ARG A 149 42.07 2.38 16.41
C ARG A 149 43.26 2.32 15.45
N PRO A 150 43.72 1.14 14.98
CA PRO A 150 44.63 1.07 13.85
C PRO A 150 43.87 1.37 12.55
N GLN A 151 44.46 2.20 11.69
CA GLN A 151 43.97 2.44 10.32
C GLN A 151 44.13 1.16 9.48
N GLN A 152 43.03 0.73 8.85
CA GLN A 152 43.02 -0.37 7.90
C GLN A 152 42.96 0.22 6.48
N PRO A 153 43.72 -0.29 5.50
CA PRO A 153 43.70 0.24 4.13
C PRO A 153 42.34 0.00 3.46
N ALA A 154 41.85 0.99 2.71
CA ALA A 154 40.62 0.87 1.94
C ALA A 154 40.77 -0.14 0.80
N GLN A 155 39.91 -1.16 0.77
CA GLN A 155 39.72 -2.00 -0.41
C GLN A 155 38.74 -1.31 -1.37
N PRO A 156 38.97 -1.37 -2.70
CA PRO A 156 38.03 -0.82 -3.67
C PRO A 156 36.72 -1.62 -3.68
N PRO A 157 35.58 -0.97 -3.97
CA PRO A 157 34.29 -1.65 -4.05
C PRO A 157 34.25 -2.62 -5.24
N ALA A 158 33.54 -3.73 -5.02
CA ALA A 158 33.36 -4.84 -5.94
C ALA A 158 32.87 -4.39 -7.33
N ASP A 159 33.40 -5.04 -8.38
CA ASP A 159 33.01 -4.86 -9.78
C ASP A 159 31.49 -4.99 -9.95
N ASP A 160 30.86 -3.92 -10.43
CA ASP A 160 29.44 -3.89 -10.77
C ASP A 160 29.24 -4.56 -12.14
N PRO A 161 28.51 -5.69 -12.23
CA PRO A 161 28.38 -6.49 -13.46
C PRO A 161 27.61 -5.80 -14.60
N TRP A 162 27.13 -4.57 -14.40
CA TRP A 162 26.42 -3.77 -15.40
C TRP A 162 27.18 -2.53 -15.88
N ALA A 163 28.43 -2.30 -15.45
CA ALA A 163 29.24 -1.19 -15.93
C ALA A 163 29.93 -1.56 -17.28
N THR A 164 29.71 -0.75 -18.32
CA THR A 164 30.39 -0.88 -19.62
C THR A 164 31.89 -0.54 -19.48
N PRO A 165 32.82 -1.35 -20.02
CA PRO A 165 34.25 -1.10 -19.88
C PRO A 165 34.67 0.14 -20.68
N PRO A 166 35.65 0.93 -20.19
CA PRO A 166 36.19 2.05 -20.94
C PRO A 166 37.01 1.54 -22.14
N ALA A 167 36.86 2.24 -23.26
CA ALA A 167 37.52 1.93 -24.53
C ALA A 167 39.05 1.95 -24.38
N ASP A 168 39.67 0.84 -24.77
CA ASP A 168 41.12 0.63 -24.83
C ASP A 168 41.74 1.56 -25.89
N GLN A 169 42.58 2.50 -25.46
CA GLN A 169 43.40 3.29 -26.38
C GLN A 169 44.67 2.51 -26.68
N SER A 170 44.61 1.75 -27.79
CA SER A 170 45.76 1.13 -28.42
C SER A 170 46.81 2.18 -28.79
N SER A 171 47.96 2.11 -28.12
CA SER A 171 49.20 2.78 -28.52
C SER A 171 49.81 2.05 -29.72
N PHE A 172 49.78 2.68 -30.90
CA PHE A 172 50.69 2.33 -31.98
C PHE A 172 50.98 3.55 -32.87
N GLY A 173 52.17 4.12 -32.70
CA GLY A 173 53.08 4.64 -33.73
C GLY A 173 52.61 5.70 -34.73
N GLY A 174 53.40 6.77 -34.85
CA GLY A 174 53.57 7.47 -36.13
C GLY A 174 53.72 8.99 -36.03
N SER A 175 54.96 9.45 -35.88
CA SER A 175 55.35 10.85 -36.06
C SER A 175 55.16 11.33 -37.50
N GLY A 176 54.67 12.56 -37.68
CA GLY A 176 54.86 13.32 -38.92
C GLY A 176 53.74 14.29 -39.23
N THR A 177 53.81 15.52 -38.71
CA THR A 177 53.09 16.67 -39.29
C THR A 177 54.11 17.69 -39.75
N THR A 178 54.27 17.86 -41.07
CA THR A 178 54.74 19.09 -41.71
C THR A 178 54.32 19.04 -43.17
N GLY A 179 53.56 20.04 -43.62
CA GLY A 179 53.30 20.25 -45.05
C GLY A 179 51.91 20.79 -45.36
N GLU A 180 51.82 22.12 -45.35
CA GLU A 180 50.83 22.94 -46.05
C GLU A 180 50.69 22.52 -47.54
N PRO A 181 49.61 22.94 -48.22
CA PRO A 181 49.92 23.82 -49.34
C PRO A 181 48.99 25.03 -49.46
N ASP A 182 49.65 26.13 -49.81
CA ASP A 182 49.11 27.30 -50.50
C ASP A 182 48.55 26.95 -51.90
N PHE A 183 47.62 27.79 -52.35
CA PHE A 183 46.86 27.87 -53.63
C PHE A 183 45.53 27.13 -53.72
#